data_AF-A0A257SJ23-F1
#
_entry.id   AF-A0A257SJ23-F1
#
_cell.length_a   1.000
_cell.length_b   1.000
_cell.length_c   1.000
_cell.angle_alpha   90.00
_cell.angle_beta   90.00
_cell.angle_gamma   90.00
#
_symmetry.space_group_name_H-M   'P 1'
#
loop_
_entity.id
_entity.type
_entity.pdbx_description
1 polymer ?
#
loop_
_entity_poly.entity_id
_entity_poly.type
_entity_poly.pdbx_seq_one_letter_code
_entity_poly.pdbx_strand_id
1 'polypeptide(L)'
;MGDWRRLWGISAYRVLIAAVIGVLVQLPASETIIDLGGHARLLRVLTLVAVTVSLGYLLALLLRRPVQPRRHAWIQVSTDTLLVLLLLHFGGGVSGPFSILPFLLLVSTASLLRGKSAFVFVWILLALLALLVAESLLGGMTTMHPPLGQLFIYVLALVAVAVLADSLVISLERGNRLALQRDAEVVNLNALNQEIVQHMDVGVFVLDRQNRVVLSNPVARTLSGYRLWTSAPVAIDMVQPRLATMLRQTTHNDCEMVIPPSGRSPTLQGDAQTLLVRKIALPRSPYRLLLLRDASALRAREREAQLAALGRLAANIAHEIRNP
;
A
#
# COMPACT_ATOMS: atom_id res chain seq x y z
N MET A 1 7.14 5.56 -11.09
CA MET A 1 5.87 4.92 -11.56
C MET A 1 4.61 5.75 -11.26
N GLY A 2 4.54 6.47 -10.12
CA GLY A 2 3.36 7.27 -9.75
C GLY A 2 2.98 8.38 -10.75
N ASP A 3 3.96 9.18 -11.20
CA ASP A 3 3.67 10.32 -12.09
C ASP A 3 3.16 9.89 -13.48
N TRP A 4 3.64 8.75 -13.98
CA TRP A 4 3.17 8.19 -15.27
C TRP A 4 1.71 7.72 -15.22
N ARG A 5 1.32 7.02 -14.14
CA ARG A 5 -0.08 6.58 -13.96
C ARG A 5 -1.03 7.78 -13.83
N ARG A 6 -0.59 8.86 -13.18
CA ARG A 6 -1.37 10.11 -13.05
C ARG A 6 -1.54 10.81 -14.40
N LEU A 7 -0.45 10.98 -15.15
CA LEU A 7 -0.50 11.56 -16.50
C LEU A 7 -1.41 10.78 -17.44
N TRP A 8 -1.37 9.45 -17.35
CA TRP A 8 -2.25 8.57 -18.11
C TRP A 8 -3.72 8.75 -17.71
N GLY A 9 -4.04 8.76 -16.41
CA GLY A 9 -5.41 8.97 -15.92
C GLY A 9 -6.01 10.31 -16.35
N ILE A 10 -5.23 11.38 -16.28
CA ILE A 10 -5.67 12.72 -16.70
C ILE A 10 -5.87 12.77 -18.22
N SER A 11 -4.98 12.16 -19.00
CA SER A 11 -5.12 12.11 -20.46
C SER A 11 -6.32 11.26 -20.89
N ALA A 12 -6.60 10.16 -20.19
CA ALA A 12 -7.79 9.34 -20.43
C ALA A 12 -9.09 10.09 -20.09
N TYR A 13 -9.12 10.77 -18.93
CA TYR A 13 -10.22 11.64 -18.54
C TYR A 13 -10.49 12.75 -19.56
N ARG A 14 -9.42 13.37 -20.08
CA ARG A 14 -9.51 14.38 -21.14
C ARG A 14 -10.09 13.85 -22.45
N VAL A 15 -9.61 12.70 -22.92
CA VAL A 15 -10.14 12.07 -24.14
C VAL A 15 -11.62 11.74 -23.97
N LEU A 16 -12.02 11.26 -22.78
CA LEU A 16 -13.42 11.00 -22.48
C LEU A 16 -14.27 12.28 -22.56
N ILE A 17 -13.86 13.37 -21.92
CA ILE A 17 -14.60 14.65 -21.99
C ILE A 17 -14.66 15.19 -23.40
N ALA A 18 -13.51 15.23 -24.10
CA ALA A 18 -13.46 15.72 -25.47
C ALA A 18 -14.33 14.87 -26.40
N ALA A 19 -14.34 13.55 -26.23
CA ALA A 19 -15.18 12.65 -27.01
C ALA A 19 -16.67 12.86 -26.71
N VAL A 20 -17.07 12.97 -25.43
CA VAL A 20 -18.46 13.24 -25.06
C VAL A 20 -18.95 14.55 -25.64
N ILE A 21 -18.16 15.62 -25.52
CA ILE A 21 -18.51 16.93 -26.06
C ILE A 21 -18.52 16.92 -27.58
N GLY A 22 -17.53 16.28 -28.21
CA GLY A 22 -17.45 16.12 -29.65
C GLY A 22 -18.67 15.38 -30.20
N VAL A 23 -19.10 14.29 -29.56
CA VAL A 23 -20.32 13.57 -29.93
C VAL A 23 -21.55 14.46 -29.74
N LEU A 24 -21.66 15.15 -28.61
CA LEU A 24 -22.82 15.99 -28.28
C LEU A 24 -23.01 17.17 -29.26
N VAL A 25 -21.92 17.78 -29.73
CA VAL A 25 -21.92 18.94 -30.64
C VAL A 25 -22.03 18.56 -32.12
N GLN A 26 -21.61 17.35 -32.48
CA GLN A 26 -21.65 16.83 -33.86
C GLN A 26 -22.97 16.12 -34.20
N LEU A 27 -23.76 15.73 -33.19
CA LEU A 27 -25.07 15.15 -33.42
C LEU A 27 -26.02 16.19 -34.06
N PRO A 28 -26.75 15.85 -35.13
CA PRO A 28 -27.66 16.79 -35.79
C PRO A 28 -28.82 17.25 -34.89
N ALA A 29 -29.13 16.49 -33.82
CA ALA A 29 -30.09 16.87 -32.77
C ALA A 29 -29.52 17.90 -31.77
N SER A 30 -28.25 18.30 -31.89
CA SER A 30 -27.64 19.27 -31.00
C SER A 30 -28.28 20.66 -31.15
N GLU A 31 -28.67 21.05 -32.36
CA GLU A 31 -29.30 22.36 -32.63
C GLU A 31 -30.70 22.49 -32.00
N THR A 32 -31.34 21.36 -31.68
CA THR A 32 -32.64 21.34 -30.98
C THR A 32 -32.52 21.24 -29.46
N ILE A 33 -31.39 20.79 -28.91
CA ILE A 33 -31.18 20.54 -27.48
C ILE A 33 -30.27 21.60 -26.85
N ILE A 34 -29.39 22.19 -27.66
CA ILE A 34 -28.38 23.15 -27.26
C ILE A 34 -28.50 24.34 -28.22
N ASP A 35 -28.73 25.53 -27.70
CA ASP A 35 -28.71 26.74 -28.52
C ASP A 35 -27.23 27.10 -28.80
N LEU A 36 -26.68 26.55 -29.89
CA LEU A 36 -25.31 26.83 -30.33
C LEU A 36 -25.15 28.22 -30.98
N GLY A 37 -26.24 29.01 -31.10
CA GLY A 37 -26.24 30.32 -31.72
C GLY A 37 -25.72 30.33 -33.17
N GLY A 38 -25.37 31.52 -33.68
CA GLY A 38 -24.87 31.72 -35.05
C GLY A 38 -23.45 31.15 -35.32
N HIS A 39 -22.77 30.65 -34.30
CA HIS A 39 -21.37 30.17 -34.39
C HIS A 39 -21.24 28.64 -34.41
N ALA A 40 -22.32 27.90 -34.70
CA ALA A 40 -22.34 26.43 -34.68
C ALA A 40 -21.22 25.76 -35.49
N ARG A 41 -20.86 26.30 -36.67
CA ARG A 41 -19.73 25.77 -37.48
C ARG A 41 -18.38 25.92 -36.77
N LEU A 42 -18.13 27.05 -36.12
CA LEU A 42 -16.89 27.29 -35.37
C LEU A 42 -16.80 26.38 -34.15
N LEU A 43 -17.92 26.17 -33.43
CA LEU A 43 -17.98 25.27 -32.28
C LEU A 43 -17.72 23.80 -32.69
N ARG A 44 -18.25 23.34 -33.83
CA ARG A 44 -17.95 22.00 -34.37
C ARG A 44 -16.46 21.85 -34.72
N VAL A 45 -15.84 22.88 -35.30
CA VAL A 45 -14.39 22.85 -35.59
C VAL A 45 -13.57 22.85 -34.30
N LEU A 46 -13.90 23.70 -33.32
CA LEU A 46 -13.19 23.78 -32.03
C LEU A 46 -13.26 22.46 -31.25
N THR A 47 -14.42 21.80 -31.24
CA THR A 47 -14.58 20.50 -30.57
C THR A 47 -13.80 19.38 -31.27
N LEU A 48 -13.75 19.37 -32.60
CA LEU A 48 -12.88 18.46 -33.35
C LEU A 48 -11.40 18.69 -33.03
N VAL A 49 -10.95 19.95 -33.00
CA VAL A 49 -9.58 20.31 -32.61
C VAL A 49 -9.27 19.82 -31.18
N ALA A 50 -10.22 19.96 -30.26
CA ALA A 50 -10.09 19.48 -28.89
C ALA A 50 -9.87 17.97 -28.81
N VAL A 51 -10.64 17.20 -29.59
CA VAL A 51 -10.54 15.74 -29.69
C VAL A 51 -9.20 15.35 -30.30
N THR A 52 -8.77 15.98 -31.40
CA THR A 52 -7.50 15.65 -32.06
C THR A 52 -6.29 15.97 -31.19
N VAL A 53 -6.30 17.11 -30.49
CA VAL A 53 -5.23 17.49 -29.55
C VAL A 53 -5.17 16.52 -28.38
N SER A 54 -6.33 16.14 -27.82
CA SER A 54 -6.39 15.20 -26.69
C SER A 54 -5.93 13.80 -27.08
N LEU A 55 -6.31 13.32 -28.28
CA LEU A 55 -5.85 12.04 -28.81
C LEU A 55 -4.36 12.05 -29.15
N GLY A 56 -3.84 13.14 -29.72
CA GLY A 56 -2.43 13.33 -29.98
C GLY A 56 -1.57 13.29 -28.72
N TYR A 57 -2.06 13.86 -27.61
CA TYR A 57 -1.38 13.82 -26.32
C TYR A 57 -1.37 12.41 -25.71
N LEU A 58 -2.50 11.70 -25.78
CA LEU A 58 -2.59 10.30 -25.35
C LEU A 58 -1.65 9.39 -26.16
N LEU A 59 -1.58 9.61 -27.48
CA LEU A 59 -0.67 8.90 -28.37
C LEU A 59 0.81 9.21 -28.05
N ALA A 60 1.16 10.48 -27.80
CA ALA A 60 2.51 10.87 -27.39
C ALA A 60 2.95 10.18 -26.08
N LEU A 61 2.02 10.00 -25.13
CA LEU A 61 2.23 9.21 -23.91
C LEU A 61 2.39 7.71 -24.21
N LEU A 62 1.56 7.12 -25.06
CA LEU A 62 1.67 5.71 -25.46
C LEU A 62 3.02 5.38 -26.12
N LEU A 63 3.57 6.31 -26.91
CA LEU A 63 4.88 6.15 -27.57
C LEU A 63 6.08 6.34 -26.64
N ARG A 64 5.89 6.51 -25.32
CA ARG A 64 6.96 6.62 -24.30
C ARG A 64 8.09 7.60 -24.67
N ARG A 65 7.78 8.69 -25.37
CA ARG A 65 8.78 9.72 -25.70
C ARG A 65 9.35 10.29 -24.39
N PRO A 66 10.69 10.48 -24.28
CA PRO A 66 11.31 11.04 -23.08
C PRO A 66 11.04 12.55 -23.05
N VAL A 67 9.90 12.94 -22.50
CA VAL A 67 9.50 14.34 -22.41
C VAL A 67 9.64 14.88 -21.00
N GLN A 68 10.26 16.06 -20.89
CA GLN A 68 10.43 16.77 -19.63
C GLN A 68 9.04 17.04 -19.02
N PRO A 69 8.72 16.47 -17.84
CA PRO A 69 7.35 16.43 -17.33
C PRO A 69 6.79 17.83 -17.01
N ARG A 70 7.64 18.77 -16.60
CA ARG A 70 7.23 20.14 -16.25
C ARG A 70 6.86 21.00 -17.46
N ARG A 71 7.67 21.00 -18.53
CA ARG A 71 7.37 21.80 -19.73
C ARG A 71 6.12 21.29 -20.44
N HIS A 72 5.95 19.97 -20.47
CA HIS A 72 4.77 19.35 -21.05
C HIS A 72 3.50 19.68 -20.29
N ALA A 73 3.52 19.62 -18.96
CA ALA A 73 2.38 20.01 -18.14
C ALA A 73 1.96 21.47 -18.40
N TRP A 74 2.91 22.40 -18.51
CA TRP A 74 2.58 23.81 -18.82
C TRP A 74 1.99 24.00 -20.22
N ILE A 75 2.61 23.42 -21.26
CA ILE A 75 2.09 23.49 -22.63
C ILE A 75 0.67 22.90 -22.68
N GLN A 76 0.49 21.73 -22.07
CA GLN A 76 -0.79 21.04 -22.00
C GLN A 76 -1.87 21.90 -21.35
N VAL A 77 -1.57 22.48 -20.19
CA VAL A 77 -2.51 23.34 -19.46
C VAL A 77 -2.82 24.63 -20.23
N SER A 78 -1.82 25.27 -20.85
CA SER A 78 -2.04 26.45 -21.68
C SER A 78 -2.94 26.17 -22.88
N THR A 79 -2.72 25.06 -23.59
CA THR A 79 -3.57 24.66 -24.72
C THR A 79 -5.00 24.36 -24.27
N ASP A 80 -5.17 23.64 -23.16
CA ASP A 80 -6.50 23.31 -22.63
C ASP A 80 -7.26 24.56 -22.18
N THR A 81 -6.55 25.49 -21.54
CA THR A 81 -7.12 26.76 -21.07
C THR A 81 -7.64 27.57 -22.25
N LEU A 82 -6.81 27.73 -23.29
CA LEU A 82 -7.19 28.46 -24.50
C LEU A 82 -8.43 27.84 -25.15
N LEU A 83 -8.45 26.52 -25.29
CA LEU A 83 -9.55 25.82 -25.95
C LEU A 83 -10.86 25.90 -25.16
N VAL A 84 -10.79 25.75 -23.83
CA VAL A 84 -11.96 25.91 -22.95
C VAL A 84 -12.49 27.35 -23.01
N LEU A 85 -11.62 28.35 -23.03
CA LEU A 85 -12.03 29.76 -23.13
C LEU A 85 -12.70 30.07 -24.47
N LEU A 86 -12.18 29.55 -25.58
CA LEU A 86 -12.79 29.71 -26.89
C LEU A 86 -14.17 29.05 -26.95
N LEU A 87 -14.31 27.84 -26.42
CA LEU A 87 -15.61 27.15 -26.35
C LEU A 87 -16.61 27.91 -25.45
N LEU A 88 -16.13 28.45 -24.33
CA LEU A 88 -16.95 29.27 -23.43
C LEU A 88 -17.40 30.56 -24.12
N HIS A 89 -16.49 31.28 -24.78
CA HIS A 89 -16.80 32.55 -25.44
C HIS A 89 -17.78 32.38 -26.61
N PHE A 90 -17.50 31.47 -27.55
CA PHE A 90 -18.35 31.27 -28.72
C PHE A 90 -19.63 30.47 -28.44
N GLY A 91 -19.69 29.76 -27.31
CA GLY A 91 -20.82 28.94 -26.92
C GLY A 91 -21.80 29.61 -25.96
N GLY A 92 -21.85 30.95 -25.91
CA GLY A 92 -22.83 31.69 -25.10
C GLY A 92 -22.37 32.04 -23.68
N GLY A 93 -21.07 31.94 -23.41
CA GLY A 93 -20.48 32.38 -22.14
C GLY A 93 -20.88 31.52 -20.94
N VAL A 94 -21.03 32.17 -19.79
CA VAL A 94 -21.32 31.53 -18.49
C VAL A 94 -22.73 30.92 -18.43
N SER A 95 -23.66 31.40 -19.26
CA SER A 95 -25.00 30.82 -19.39
C SER A 95 -25.08 29.69 -20.42
N GLY A 96 -23.98 29.45 -21.15
CA GLY A 96 -23.91 28.45 -22.19
C GLY A 96 -23.71 27.02 -21.68
N PRO A 97 -23.87 26.01 -22.56
CA PRO A 97 -23.68 24.58 -22.27
C PRO A 97 -22.24 24.24 -21.83
N PHE A 98 -21.26 25.10 -22.15
CA PHE A 98 -19.84 24.87 -21.85
C PHE A 98 -19.38 25.49 -20.53
N SER A 99 -20.29 26.08 -19.75
CA SER A 99 -20.00 26.68 -18.44
C SER A 99 -19.43 25.69 -17.41
N ILE A 100 -19.58 24.39 -17.60
CA ILE A 100 -18.96 23.39 -16.71
C ILE A 100 -17.46 23.16 -17.00
N LEU A 101 -16.99 23.49 -18.21
CA LEU A 101 -15.61 23.18 -18.64
C LEU A 101 -14.51 23.83 -17.79
N PRO A 102 -14.63 25.11 -17.36
CA PRO A 102 -13.61 25.73 -16.50
C PRO A 102 -13.44 25.01 -15.16
N PHE A 103 -14.50 24.44 -14.59
CA PHE A 103 -14.40 23.63 -13.36
C PHE A 103 -13.63 22.34 -13.58
N LEU A 104 -13.90 21.62 -14.68
CA LEU A 104 -13.20 20.38 -15.01
C LEU A 104 -11.71 20.65 -15.30
N LEU A 105 -11.40 21.77 -15.95
CA LEU A 105 -10.04 22.25 -16.19
C LEU A 105 -9.32 22.53 -14.86
N LEU A 106 -9.99 23.15 -13.89
CA LEU A 106 -9.43 23.47 -12.58
C LEU A 106 -9.04 22.21 -11.80
N VAL A 107 -9.91 21.19 -11.79
CA VAL A 107 -9.63 19.91 -11.13
C VAL A 107 -8.44 19.20 -11.80
N SER A 108 -8.43 19.17 -13.14
CA SER A 108 -7.34 18.58 -13.92
C SER A 108 -6.00 19.28 -13.65
N THR A 109 -5.99 20.61 -13.66
CA THR A 109 -4.79 21.43 -13.48
C THR A 109 -4.25 21.38 -12.04
N ALA A 110 -5.11 21.37 -11.03
CA ALA A 110 -4.71 21.18 -9.63
C ALA A 110 -4.04 19.82 -9.38
N SER A 111 -4.45 18.78 -10.10
CA SER A 111 -3.81 17.47 -10.01
C SER A 111 -2.46 17.38 -10.72
N LEU A 112 -2.25 18.23 -11.76
CA LEU A 112 -1.10 18.21 -12.65
C LEU A 112 0.02 19.18 -12.21
N LEU A 113 -0.36 20.38 -11.75
CA LEU A 113 0.55 21.40 -11.24
C LEU A 113 0.59 21.30 -9.71
N ARG A 114 1.75 21.01 -9.13
CA ARG A 114 1.91 20.88 -7.66
C ARG A 114 2.36 22.20 -7.03
N GLY A 115 1.76 22.56 -5.89
CA GLY A 115 2.23 23.65 -5.03
C GLY A 115 1.99 25.04 -5.63
N LYS A 116 2.99 25.93 -5.54
CA LYS A 116 2.86 27.36 -5.92
C LYS A 116 2.35 27.57 -7.36
N SER A 117 2.61 26.64 -8.28
CA SER A 117 2.17 26.75 -9.67
C SER A 117 0.67 26.54 -9.88
N ALA A 118 0.02 25.70 -9.06
CA ALA A 118 -1.44 25.56 -9.11
C ALA A 118 -2.12 26.87 -8.68
N PHE A 119 -1.64 27.47 -7.59
CA PHE A 119 -2.16 28.74 -7.09
C PHE A 119 -2.08 29.86 -8.14
N VAL A 120 -0.91 30.03 -8.78
CA VAL A 120 -0.73 31.01 -9.86
C VAL A 120 -1.70 30.75 -11.01
N PHE A 121 -1.95 29.48 -11.35
CA PHE A 121 -2.85 29.12 -12.43
C PHE A 121 -4.32 29.47 -12.12
N VAL A 122 -4.79 29.25 -10.88
CA VAL A 122 -6.13 29.67 -10.44
C VAL A 122 -6.30 31.18 -10.62
N TRP A 123 -5.30 31.97 -10.25
CA TRP A 123 -5.32 33.43 -10.44
C TRP A 123 -5.33 33.86 -11.90
N ILE A 124 -4.57 33.17 -12.76
CA ILE A 124 -4.59 33.43 -14.21
C ILE A 124 -5.98 33.12 -14.77
N LEU A 125 -6.58 31.99 -14.42
CA LEU A 125 -7.92 31.61 -14.89
C LEU A 125 -8.98 32.61 -14.41
N LEU A 126 -8.88 33.06 -13.15
CA LEU A 126 -9.78 34.06 -12.59
C LEU A 126 -9.64 35.41 -13.28
N ALA A 127 -8.41 35.86 -13.55
CA ALA A 127 -8.15 37.11 -14.26
C ALA A 127 -8.68 37.08 -15.70
N LEU A 128 -8.53 35.93 -16.37
CA LEU A 128 -8.96 35.76 -17.75
C LEU A 128 -10.49 35.65 -17.85
N LEU A 129 -11.15 35.04 -16.87
CA LEU A 129 -12.60 35.07 -16.74
C LEU A 129 -13.11 36.49 -16.45
N ALA A 130 -12.45 37.23 -15.57
CA ALA A 130 -12.80 38.63 -15.27
C ALA A 130 -12.68 39.53 -16.52
N LEU A 131 -11.67 39.28 -17.36
CA LEU A 131 -11.52 39.98 -18.64
C LEU A 131 -12.68 39.66 -19.60
N LEU A 132 -13.11 38.41 -19.66
CA LEU A 132 -14.22 37.97 -20.51
C LEU A 132 -15.56 38.57 -20.04
N VAL A 133 -15.74 38.73 -18.73
CA VAL A 133 -16.89 39.43 -18.13
C VAL A 133 -16.81 40.93 -18.39
N ALA A 134 -15.64 41.54 -18.28
CA ALA A 134 -15.45 42.96 -18.58
C ALA A 134 -15.76 43.26 -20.06
N GLU A 135 -15.34 42.40 -20.98
CA GLU A 135 -15.66 42.50 -22.40
C GLU A 135 -17.17 42.40 -22.66
N SER A 136 -17.87 41.49 -21.97
CA SER A 136 -19.33 41.40 -22.05
C SER A 136 -20.07 42.62 -21.49
N LEU A 137 -19.43 43.37 -20.57
CA LEU A 137 -20.01 44.56 -19.95
C LEU A 137 -19.70 45.85 -20.73
N LEU A 138 -18.56 45.90 -21.43
CA LEU A 138 -18.13 47.07 -22.22
C LEU A 138 -18.47 46.99 -23.72
N GLY A 139 -18.68 45.79 -24.28
CA GLY A 139 -18.93 45.57 -25.71
C GLY A 139 -20.36 45.14 -26.03
N GLY A 140 -21.05 45.90 -26.88
CA GLY A 140 -22.44 45.66 -27.29
C GLY A 140 -22.64 44.40 -28.15
N MET A 141 -22.64 43.22 -27.55
CA MET A 141 -23.13 41.98 -28.17
C MET A 141 -24.53 41.63 -27.68
N THR A 142 -25.43 41.47 -28.65
CA THR A 142 -26.89 41.39 -28.54
C THR A 142 -27.42 39.99 -28.25
N THR A 143 -26.92 39.29 -27.22
CA THR A 143 -27.57 38.07 -26.72
C THR A 143 -27.34 37.94 -25.21
N MET A 144 -28.37 38.28 -24.42
CA MET A 144 -28.51 38.13 -22.96
C MET A 144 -27.23 38.34 -22.13
N HIS A 145 -27.12 39.53 -21.54
CA HIS A 145 -26.15 39.74 -20.46
C HIS A 145 -26.57 38.87 -19.26
N PRO A 146 -25.73 37.93 -18.78
CA PRO A 146 -26.05 37.20 -17.56
C PRO A 146 -26.17 38.20 -16.40
N PRO A 147 -27.19 38.07 -15.53
CA PRO A 147 -27.34 38.96 -14.39
C PRO A 147 -26.07 38.91 -13.53
N LEU A 148 -25.62 40.07 -13.04
CA LEU A 148 -24.41 40.21 -12.22
C LEU A 148 -24.37 39.21 -11.05
N GLY A 149 -25.53 38.85 -10.49
CA GLY A 149 -25.64 37.82 -9.45
C GLY A 149 -25.23 36.41 -9.92
N GLN A 150 -25.55 36.02 -11.15
CA GLN A 150 -25.14 34.73 -11.71
C GLN A 150 -23.62 34.68 -11.92
N LEU A 151 -23.02 35.77 -12.39
CA LEU A 151 -21.56 35.89 -12.52
C LEU A 151 -20.86 35.79 -11.16
N PHE A 152 -21.40 36.46 -10.14
CA PHE A 152 -20.85 36.41 -8.78
C PHE A 152 -20.91 34.98 -8.21
N ILE A 153 -22.06 34.31 -8.34
CA ILE A 153 -22.22 32.92 -7.90
C ILE A 153 -21.28 31.99 -8.67
N TYR A 154 -21.10 32.20 -9.97
CA TYR A 154 -20.22 31.39 -10.80
C TYR A 154 -18.75 31.54 -10.40
N VAL A 155 -18.29 32.77 -10.16
CA VAL A 155 -16.94 33.03 -9.65
C VAL A 155 -16.75 32.41 -8.27
N LEU A 156 -17.73 32.55 -7.38
CA LEU A 156 -17.69 31.97 -6.04
C LEU A 156 -17.62 30.44 -6.09
N ALA A 157 -18.43 29.81 -6.95
CA ALA A 157 -18.41 28.38 -7.18
C ALA A 157 -17.05 27.93 -7.72
N LEU A 158 -16.45 28.68 -8.65
CA LEU A 158 -15.14 28.35 -9.21
C LEU A 158 -14.06 28.37 -8.14
N VAL A 159 -14.05 29.41 -7.29
CA VAL A 159 -13.12 29.51 -6.15
C VAL A 159 -13.34 28.36 -5.17
N ALA A 160 -14.60 28.03 -4.84
CA ALA A 160 -14.92 26.92 -3.94
C ALA A 160 -14.42 25.58 -4.49
N VAL A 161 -14.64 25.31 -5.78
CA VAL A 161 -14.14 24.09 -6.44
C VAL A 161 -12.61 24.07 -6.48
N ALA A 162 -11.94 25.22 -6.68
CA ALA A 162 -10.48 25.32 -6.64
C ALA A 162 -9.93 24.84 -5.29
N VAL A 163 -10.48 25.40 -4.21
CA VAL A 163 -10.06 25.11 -2.84
C VAL A 163 -10.37 23.66 -2.48
N LEU A 164 -11.56 23.16 -2.84
CA LEU A 164 -11.94 21.78 -2.58
C LEU A 164 -11.05 20.80 -3.36
N ALA A 165 -10.78 21.06 -4.64
CA ALA A 165 -9.90 20.23 -5.45
C ALA A 165 -8.48 20.17 -4.89
N ASP A 166 -7.89 21.31 -4.52
CA ASP A 166 -6.57 21.37 -3.90
C ASP A 166 -6.54 20.59 -2.57
N SER A 167 -7.55 20.80 -1.71
CA SER A 167 -7.67 20.09 -0.44
C SER A 167 -7.79 18.57 -0.62
N LEU A 168 -8.53 18.12 -1.63
CA LEU A 168 -8.73 16.70 -1.95
C LEU A 168 -7.42 16.07 -2.45
N VAL A 169 -6.70 16.75 -3.35
CA VAL A 169 -5.40 16.28 -3.84
C VAL A 169 -4.42 16.15 -2.68
N ILE A 170 -4.33 17.16 -1.81
CA ILE A 170 -3.46 17.13 -0.63
C ILE A 170 -3.84 15.97 0.31
N SER A 171 -5.13 15.77 0.57
CA SER A 171 -5.63 14.68 1.41
C SER A 171 -5.29 13.30 0.84
N LEU A 172 -5.52 13.10 -0.46
CA LEU A 172 -5.19 11.85 -1.16
C LEU A 172 -3.69 11.56 -1.17
N GLU A 173 -2.85 12.59 -1.32
CA GLU A 173 -1.39 12.44 -1.25
C GLU A 173 -0.91 12.06 0.15
N ARG A 174 -1.47 12.69 1.20
CA ARG A 174 -1.17 12.33 2.59
C ARG A 174 -1.61 10.89 2.89
N GLY A 175 -2.81 10.51 2.46
CA GLY A 175 -3.33 9.15 2.62
C GLY A 175 -2.44 8.10 1.94
N ASN A 176 -2.06 8.34 0.69
CA ASN A 176 -1.14 7.44 -0.04
C ASN A 176 0.23 7.34 0.64
N ARG A 177 0.79 8.45 1.13
CA ARG A 177 2.09 8.43 1.81
C ARG A 177 2.02 7.61 3.11
N LEU A 178 0.96 7.78 3.90
CA LEU A 178 0.74 7.02 5.13
C LEU A 178 0.55 5.52 4.84
N ALA A 179 -0.20 5.18 3.80
CA ALA A 179 -0.37 3.79 3.36
C ALA A 179 0.98 3.14 3.00
N LEU A 180 1.80 3.82 2.18
CA LEU A 180 3.12 3.32 1.81
C LEU A 180 4.06 3.17 3.03
N GLN A 181 3.99 4.08 4.00
CA GLN A 181 4.75 3.96 5.24
C GLN A 181 4.31 2.77 6.08
N ARG A 182 3.00 2.55 6.21
CA ARG A 182 2.42 1.37 6.89
C ARG A 182 2.86 0.06 6.23
N ASP A 183 2.82 0.00 4.90
CA ASP A 183 3.25 -1.18 4.16
C ASP A 183 4.74 -1.49 4.41
N ALA A 184 5.59 -0.45 4.36
CA ALA A 184 7.02 -0.59 4.65
C ALA A 184 7.30 -1.02 6.10
N GLU A 185 6.55 -0.46 7.06
CA GLU A 185 6.66 -0.81 8.48
C GLU A 185 6.26 -2.27 8.74
N VAL A 186 5.19 -2.77 8.13
CA VAL A 186 4.78 -4.18 8.23
C VAL A 186 5.85 -5.11 7.66
N VAL A 187 6.42 -4.78 6.50
CA VAL A 187 7.52 -5.57 5.91
C VAL A 187 8.74 -5.57 6.83
N ASN A 188 9.11 -4.41 7.40
CA ASN A 188 10.24 -4.31 8.30
C ASN A 188 10.03 -5.08 9.61
N LEU A 189 8.84 -5.00 10.21
CA LEU A 189 8.48 -5.76 11.40
C LEU A 189 8.51 -7.27 11.13
N ASN A 190 8.03 -7.72 9.97
CA ASN A 190 8.11 -9.13 9.59
C ASN A 190 9.55 -9.59 9.40
N ALA A 191 10.38 -8.80 8.73
CA ALA A 191 11.81 -9.11 8.55
C ALA A 191 12.54 -9.16 9.89
N LEU A 192 12.32 -8.18 10.76
CA LEU A 192 12.90 -8.12 12.11
C LEU A 192 12.43 -9.30 12.97
N ASN A 193 11.13 -9.64 12.96
CA ASN A 193 10.62 -10.83 13.66
C ASN A 193 11.27 -12.11 13.13
N GLN A 194 11.44 -12.24 11.82
CA GLN A 194 12.09 -13.40 11.21
C GLN A 194 13.58 -13.48 11.58
N GLU A 195 14.27 -12.34 11.68
CA GLU A 195 15.67 -12.27 12.09
C GLU A 195 15.83 -12.61 13.57
N ILE A 196 14.99 -12.06 14.45
CA ILE A 196 14.97 -12.42 15.88
C ILE A 196 14.78 -13.94 16.02
N VAL A 197 13.78 -14.52 15.37
CA VAL A 197 13.49 -15.97 15.47
C VAL A 197 14.66 -16.83 14.96
N GLN A 198 15.45 -16.34 14.00
CA GLN A 198 16.62 -17.05 13.49
C GLN A 198 17.80 -17.05 14.48
N HIS A 199 17.99 -15.97 15.25
CA HIS A 199 19.10 -15.83 16.22
C HIS A 199 18.72 -16.13 17.68
N MET A 200 17.48 -16.57 17.93
CA MET A 200 17.10 -17.06 19.25
C MET A 200 17.85 -18.37 19.59
N ASP A 201 18.45 -18.44 20.77
CA ASP A 201 19.08 -19.67 21.33
C ASP A 201 18.06 -20.77 21.70
N VAL A 202 16.78 -20.55 21.37
CA VAL A 202 15.67 -21.47 21.62
C VAL A 202 15.15 -21.96 20.29
N GLY A 203 15.00 -23.28 20.15
CA GLY A 203 14.35 -23.89 19.01
C GLY A 203 12.85 -23.58 19.00
N VAL A 204 12.30 -23.17 17.87
CA VAL A 204 10.87 -22.93 17.68
C VAL A 204 10.32 -23.89 16.62
N PHE A 205 9.31 -24.69 16.97
CA PHE A 205 8.43 -25.39 16.03
C PHE A 205 7.03 -24.83 16.05
N VAL A 206 6.45 -24.63 14.87
CA VAL A 206 5.03 -24.28 14.70
C VAL A 206 4.31 -25.48 14.11
N LEU A 207 3.34 -26.01 14.86
CA LEU A 207 2.53 -27.16 14.48
C LEU A 207 1.14 -26.73 14.01
N ASP A 208 0.62 -27.42 12.99
CA ASP A 208 -0.79 -27.33 12.59
C ASP A 208 -1.71 -28.18 13.51
N ARG A 209 -3.00 -28.25 13.15
CA ARG A 209 -4.00 -29.07 13.87
C ARG A 209 -3.72 -30.58 13.77
N GLN A 210 -3.01 -31.02 12.75
CA GLN A 210 -2.64 -32.40 12.46
C GLN A 210 -1.26 -32.78 13.01
N ASN A 211 -0.67 -31.97 13.87
CA ASN A 211 0.69 -32.16 14.43
C ASN A 211 1.79 -32.22 13.36
N ARG A 212 1.66 -31.47 12.26
CA ARG A 212 2.72 -31.29 11.28
C ARG A 212 3.45 -29.99 11.52
N VAL A 213 4.78 -30.03 11.46
CA VAL A 213 5.67 -28.87 11.53
C VAL A 213 5.53 -28.05 10.25
N VAL A 214 4.93 -26.88 10.37
CA VAL A 214 4.74 -25.91 9.29
C VAL A 214 5.91 -24.93 9.23
N LEU A 215 6.44 -24.51 10.39
CA LEU A 215 7.61 -23.65 10.49
C LEU A 215 8.59 -24.16 11.55
N SER A 216 9.87 -23.97 11.28
CA SER A 216 10.97 -24.35 12.18
C SER A 216 12.13 -23.37 12.05
N ASN A 217 12.62 -22.81 13.15
CA ASN A 217 13.84 -22.01 13.12
C ASN A 217 15.10 -22.90 13.01
N PRO A 218 16.28 -22.36 12.65
CA PRO A 218 17.52 -23.15 12.54
C PRO A 218 17.85 -23.95 13.80
N VAL A 219 17.68 -23.36 14.99
CA VAL A 219 17.98 -24.02 16.27
C VAL A 219 17.06 -25.22 16.53
N ALA A 220 15.77 -25.16 16.17
CA ALA A 220 14.89 -26.32 16.30
C ALA A 220 15.32 -27.48 15.37
N ARG A 221 15.83 -27.14 14.18
CA ARG A 221 16.32 -28.13 13.22
C ARG A 221 17.59 -28.82 13.72
N THR A 222 18.50 -28.08 14.37
CA THR A 222 19.71 -28.66 14.97
C THR A 222 19.37 -29.51 16.19
N LEU A 223 18.52 -29.01 17.11
CA LEU A 223 18.14 -29.72 18.34
C LEU A 223 17.30 -30.99 18.07
N SER A 224 16.48 -31.00 17.02
CA SER A 224 15.71 -32.20 16.66
C SER A 224 16.55 -33.29 15.97
N GLY A 225 17.74 -32.96 15.46
CA GLY A 225 18.61 -33.89 14.74
C GLY A 225 18.07 -34.35 13.38
N TYR A 226 16.91 -33.87 12.95
CA TYR A 226 16.32 -34.21 11.65
C TYR A 226 17.07 -33.47 10.53
N ARG A 227 17.53 -34.20 9.51
CA ARG A 227 18.38 -33.62 8.44
C ARG A 227 17.64 -33.36 7.12
N LEU A 228 16.45 -33.96 6.92
CA LEU A 228 15.68 -33.88 5.67
C LEU A 228 14.61 -32.77 5.70
N TRP A 229 15.04 -31.52 5.93
CA TRP A 229 14.16 -30.35 5.87
C TRP A 229 14.01 -29.83 4.42
N THR A 230 13.54 -30.67 3.49
CA THR A 230 13.39 -30.30 2.08
C THR A 230 12.00 -29.76 1.72
N SER A 231 10.95 -30.10 2.49
CA SER A 231 9.58 -29.64 2.25
C SER A 231 8.75 -29.60 3.53
N ALA A 232 8.27 -28.43 3.93
CA ALA A 232 7.20 -28.29 4.92
C ALA A 232 5.83 -28.42 4.22
N PRO A 233 4.78 -28.95 4.89
CA PRO A 233 4.74 -29.42 6.27
C PRO A 233 5.22 -30.87 6.47
N VAL A 234 6.00 -31.14 7.54
CA VAL A 234 6.50 -32.48 7.91
C VAL A 234 5.81 -32.98 9.18
N ALA A 235 5.34 -34.23 9.22
CA ALA A 235 4.77 -34.78 10.44
C ALA A 235 5.79 -34.79 11.60
N ILE A 236 5.40 -34.33 12.80
CA ILE A 236 6.29 -34.32 13.97
C ILE A 236 6.77 -35.73 14.35
N ASP A 237 5.99 -36.75 14.00
CA ASP A 237 6.34 -38.17 14.10
C ASP A 237 7.64 -38.52 13.36
N MET A 238 7.89 -37.91 12.20
CA MET A 238 9.08 -38.13 11.39
C MET A 238 10.28 -37.31 11.88
N VAL A 239 10.01 -36.10 12.39
CA VAL A 239 11.04 -35.19 12.92
C VAL A 239 11.59 -35.72 14.24
N GLN A 240 10.71 -36.08 15.18
CA GLN A 240 11.09 -36.59 16.49
C GLN A 240 9.97 -37.47 17.08
N PRO A 241 10.01 -38.81 16.89
CA PRO A 241 8.95 -39.73 17.28
C PRO A 241 8.59 -39.65 18.78
N ARG A 242 9.60 -39.48 19.65
CA ARG A 242 9.40 -39.33 21.10
C ARG A 242 8.64 -38.05 21.46
N LEU A 243 8.94 -36.94 20.78
CA LEU A 243 8.22 -35.69 20.97
C LEU A 243 6.76 -35.86 20.51
N ALA A 244 6.54 -36.57 19.40
CA ALA A 244 5.19 -36.86 18.90
C ALA A 244 4.35 -37.72 19.86
N THR A 245 4.93 -38.78 20.44
CA THR A 245 4.25 -39.59 21.46
C THR A 245 3.92 -38.78 22.71
N MET A 246 4.84 -37.93 23.16
CA MET A 246 4.63 -37.09 24.34
C MET A 246 3.55 -36.03 24.10
N LEU A 247 3.53 -35.39 22.93
CA LEU A 247 2.48 -34.44 22.54
C LEU A 247 1.08 -35.07 22.50
N ARG A 248 0.99 -36.39 22.27
CA ARG A 248 -0.27 -37.14 22.34
C ARG A 248 -0.70 -37.49 23.76
N GLN A 249 0.27 -37.66 24.68
CA GLN A 249 0.01 -38.02 26.08
C GLN A 249 -0.28 -36.81 26.97
N THR A 250 0.23 -35.63 26.62
CA THR A 250 0.09 -34.41 27.43
C THR A 250 -1.02 -33.50 26.90
N THR A 251 -2.15 -33.49 27.61
CA THR A 251 -3.32 -32.64 27.30
C THR A 251 -3.13 -31.18 27.71
N HIS A 252 -2.28 -30.89 28.70
CA HIS A 252 -2.05 -29.51 29.16
C HIS A 252 -1.24 -28.67 28.16
N ASN A 253 -1.53 -27.36 28.15
CA ASN A 253 -0.96 -26.41 27.19
C ASN A 253 0.38 -25.84 27.63
N ASP A 254 0.65 -25.77 28.93
CA ASP A 254 1.95 -25.41 29.49
C ASP A 254 2.51 -26.62 30.23
N CYS A 255 3.43 -27.33 29.59
CA CYS A 255 4.17 -28.41 30.22
C CYS A 255 5.63 -28.27 29.81
N GLU A 256 6.50 -28.32 30.81
CA GLU A 256 7.94 -28.43 30.65
C GLU A 256 8.28 -29.91 30.56
N MET A 257 8.70 -30.36 29.40
CA MET A 257 8.91 -31.78 29.12
C MET A 257 10.36 -32.06 28.80
N VAL A 258 10.84 -33.18 29.31
CA VAL A 258 12.24 -33.57 29.22
C VAL A 258 12.35 -34.75 28.29
N ILE A 259 13.07 -34.59 27.19
CA ILE A 259 13.35 -35.69 26.27
C ILE A 259 14.77 -36.20 26.54
N PRO A 260 14.94 -37.43 27.03
CA PRO A 260 16.25 -38.05 27.18
C PRO A 260 16.81 -38.45 25.80
N PRO A 261 18.14 -38.64 25.68
CA PRO A 261 18.81 -38.85 24.41
C PRO A 261 18.21 -40.03 23.65
N SER A 262 18.04 -39.85 22.35
CA SER A 262 17.67 -40.93 21.43
C SER A 262 18.89 -41.79 21.13
N GLY A 263 18.99 -42.95 21.78
CA GLY A 263 20.01 -43.98 21.50
C GLY A 263 19.81 -44.71 20.16
N ARG A 264 19.68 -43.97 19.05
CA ARG A 264 19.65 -44.54 17.69
C ARG A 264 20.53 -43.74 16.74
N SER A 265 21.84 -43.81 16.96
CA SER A 265 22.83 -43.86 15.89
C SER A 265 24.10 -44.53 16.43
N PRO A 266 24.56 -45.67 15.86
CA PRO A 266 25.71 -46.41 16.37
C PRO A 266 27.07 -45.77 16.04
N THR A 267 27.11 -44.54 15.53
CA THR A 267 28.35 -43.91 15.04
C THR A 267 28.71 -42.56 15.65
N LEU A 268 28.02 -42.10 16.70
CA LEU A 268 28.45 -40.92 17.44
C LEU A 268 28.38 -41.21 18.94
N GLN A 269 29.55 -41.43 19.55
CA GLN A 269 29.79 -41.05 20.94
C GLN A 269 29.51 -39.55 21.05
N GLY A 270 28.27 -39.20 21.32
CA GLY A 270 27.79 -37.82 21.31
C GLY A 270 26.88 -37.63 22.51
N ASP A 271 27.21 -36.60 23.28
CA ASP A 271 26.70 -36.24 24.58
C ASP A 271 25.17 -36.42 24.75
N ALA A 272 24.77 -36.84 25.95
CA ALA A 272 23.39 -37.11 26.28
C ALA A 272 22.56 -35.81 26.31
N GLN A 273 22.01 -35.40 25.16
CA GLN A 273 21.20 -34.18 25.09
C GLN A 273 19.87 -34.32 25.83
N THR A 274 19.63 -33.45 26.80
CA THR A 274 18.34 -33.29 27.49
C THR A 274 17.64 -32.06 26.94
N LEU A 275 16.55 -32.28 26.20
CA LEU A 275 15.75 -31.19 25.64
C LEU A 275 14.59 -30.86 26.56
N LEU A 276 14.44 -29.57 26.82
CA LEU A 276 13.33 -28.98 27.54
C LEU A 276 12.35 -28.41 26.53
N VAL A 277 11.14 -28.96 26.51
CA VAL A 277 10.10 -28.58 25.57
C VAL A 277 8.98 -27.87 26.30
N ARG A 278 8.69 -26.63 25.90
CA ARG A 278 7.54 -25.87 26.37
C ARG A 278 6.54 -25.71 25.25
N LYS A 279 5.29 -26.10 25.50
CA LYS A 279 4.16 -25.89 24.60
C LYS A 279 3.52 -24.53 24.91
N ILE A 280 3.10 -23.82 23.87
CA ILE A 280 2.37 -22.56 23.96
C ILE A 280 1.18 -22.65 23.00
N ALA A 281 -0.02 -22.55 23.56
CA ALA A 281 -1.24 -22.47 22.77
C ALA A 281 -1.52 -21.01 22.38
N LEU A 282 -1.88 -20.78 21.12
CA LEU A 282 -2.28 -19.48 20.63
C LEU A 282 -3.82 -19.43 20.60
N PRO A 283 -4.50 -18.68 21.49
CA PRO A 283 -5.96 -18.76 21.64
C PRO A 283 -6.76 -18.40 20.38
N ARG A 284 -6.17 -17.60 19.49
CA ARG A 284 -6.80 -17.09 18.27
C ARG A 284 -6.25 -17.70 16.98
N SER A 285 -5.47 -18.77 17.07
CA SER A 285 -4.77 -19.35 15.92
C SER A 285 -4.94 -20.87 15.89
N PRO A 286 -5.08 -21.50 14.70
CA PRO A 286 -5.07 -22.95 14.59
C PRO A 286 -3.69 -23.56 14.84
N TYR A 287 -2.64 -22.73 14.99
CA TYR A 287 -1.27 -23.16 15.19
C TYR A 287 -0.91 -23.32 16.68
N ARG A 288 -0.02 -24.26 16.96
CA ARG A 288 0.59 -24.49 18.28
C ARG A 288 2.08 -24.24 18.20
N LEU A 289 2.64 -23.57 19.19
CA LEU A 289 4.06 -23.24 19.23
C LEU A 289 4.78 -24.13 20.26
N LEU A 290 5.89 -24.73 19.87
CA LEU A 290 6.77 -25.51 20.74
C LEU A 290 8.13 -24.83 20.81
N LEU A 291 8.56 -24.53 22.03
CA LEU A 291 9.90 -24.04 22.33
C LEU A 291 10.77 -25.20 22.80
N LEU A 292 11.96 -25.36 22.23
CA LEU A 292 12.94 -26.38 22.56
C LEU A 292 14.20 -25.70 23.08
N ARG A 293 14.66 -26.08 24.27
CA ARG A 293 15.89 -25.58 24.86
C ARG A 293 16.80 -26.74 25.24
N ASP A 294 18.08 -26.63 24.94
CA ASP A 294 19.07 -27.57 25.47
C ASP A 294 19.31 -27.30 26.96
N ALA A 295 19.00 -28.28 27.81
CA ALA A 295 19.17 -28.23 29.26
C ALA A 295 20.32 -29.12 29.75
N SER A 296 21.12 -29.68 28.85
CA SER A 296 22.15 -30.68 29.17
C SER A 296 23.20 -30.15 30.14
N ALA A 297 23.70 -28.94 29.87
CA ALA A 297 24.70 -28.30 30.72
C ALA A 297 24.18 -27.96 32.13
N LEU A 298 22.91 -27.51 32.24
CA LEU A 298 22.30 -27.21 33.53
C LEU A 298 22.17 -28.48 34.39
N ARG A 299 21.73 -29.58 33.77
CA ARG A 299 21.56 -30.86 34.46
C ARG A 299 22.87 -31.54 34.82
N ALA A 300 23.91 -31.39 34.00
CA ALA A 300 25.23 -31.89 34.32
C ALA A 300 25.71 -31.28 35.65
N ARG A 301 25.52 -29.97 35.85
CA ARG A 301 25.87 -29.27 37.09
C ARG A 301 25.04 -29.72 38.29
N GLU A 302 23.72 -29.91 38.12
CA GLU A 302 22.86 -30.42 39.18
C GLU A 302 23.29 -31.82 39.64
N ARG A 303 23.61 -32.71 38.69
CA ARG A 303 24.10 -34.07 39.00
C ARG A 303 25.44 -34.04 39.72
N GLU A 304 26.37 -33.20 39.28
CA GLU A 304 27.67 -33.04 39.92
C GLU A 304 27.52 -32.55 41.37
N ALA A 305 26.68 -31.54 41.60
CA ALA A 305 26.38 -31.04 42.94
C ALA A 305 25.74 -32.12 43.83
N GLN A 306 24.82 -32.92 43.27
CA GLN A 306 24.17 -34.01 43.99
C GLN A 306 25.15 -35.12 44.36
N LEU A 307 26.04 -35.50 43.43
CA LEU A 307 27.10 -36.49 43.68
C LEU A 307 28.12 -35.98 44.71
N ALA A 308 28.51 -34.70 44.64
CA ALA A 308 29.39 -34.09 45.62
C ALA A 308 28.75 -34.08 47.03
N ALA A 309 27.47 -33.74 47.14
CA ALA A 309 26.74 -33.78 48.41
C ALA A 309 26.64 -35.21 48.98
N LEU A 310 26.33 -36.20 48.13
CA LEU A 310 26.31 -37.61 48.52
C LEU A 310 27.69 -38.12 48.94
N GLY A 311 28.75 -37.72 48.23
CA GLY A 311 30.13 -38.05 48.59
C GLY A 311 30.52 -37.48 49.96
N ARG A 312 30.14 -36.24 50.27
CA ARG A 312 30.36 -35.63 51.59
C ARG A 312 29.57 -36.34 52.69
N LEU A 313 28.31 -36.70 52.44
CA LEU A 313 27.50 -37.45 53.41
C LEU A 313 28.06 -38.84 53.65
N ALA A 314 28.43 -39.57 52.60
CA ALA A 314 29.04 -40.89 52.72
C ALA A 314 30.38 -40.84 53.47
N ALA A 315 31.20 -39.82 53.22
CA ALA A 315 32.45 -39.60 53.95
C ALA A 315 32.22 -39.28 55.43
N ASN A 316 31.22 -38.45 55.77
CA ASN A 316 30.85 -38.17 57.15
C ASN A 316 30.33 -39.42 57.87
N ILE A 317 29.41 -40.17 57.25
CA ILE A 317 28.89 -41.43 57.81
C ILE A 317 30.02 -42.44 58.00
N ALA A 318 30.95 -42.55 57.04
CA ALA A 318 32.11 -43.42 57.18
C ALA A 318 33.05 -42.98 58.31
N HIS A 319 33.13 -41.68 58.59
CA HIS A 319 33.90 -41.14 59.71
C HIS A 319 33.25 -41.46 61.07
N GLU A 320 31.92 -41.30 61.18
CA GLU A 320 31.15 -41.63 62.39
C GLU A 320 31.06 -43.14 62.67
N ILE A 321 31.02 -43.99 61.63
CA ILE A 321 31.06 -45.45 61.82
C ILE A 321 32.44 -45.93 62.29
N ARG A 322 33.51 -45.22 61.91
CA ARG A 322 34.90 -45.60 62.24
C ARG A 322 35.35 -45.09 63.62
N ASN A 323 34.68 -44.06 64.14
CA ASN A 323 34.80 -43.55 65.52
C ASN A 323 33.43 -43.55 66.20
N PRO A 324 32.86 -44.73 66.51
CA PRO A 324 31.59 -44.84 67.21
C PRO A 324 31.68 -44.38 68.67
#